data_AF-A0A7V7VPD1-F1
#
_entry.id   AF-A0A7V7VPD1-F1
#
_cell.length_a   1.000
_cell.length_b   1.000
_cell.length_c   1.000
_cell.angle_alpha   90.00
_cell.angle_beta   90.00
_cell.angle_gamma   90.00
#
_symmetry.space_group_name_H-M   'P 1'
#
loop_
_entity.id
_entity.type
_entity.pdbx_description
1 polymer ?
#
loop_
_entity_poly.entity_id
_entity_poly.type
_entity_poly.pdbx_seq_one_letter_code
_entity_poly.pdbx_strand_id
1 'polypeptide(L)'
;MNKSTLQLLGSFCFVAGFASIIGSILIWYIMSGNSPLDWNNAAACAHRAYGERFGIFVGLWAPTFFILSHRFFAHADKASENKL
;
A
#
# COMPACT_ATOMS: atom_id res chain seq x y z
N MET A 1 -9.06 -6.00 23.01
CA MET A 1 -8.23 -4.89 22.49
C MET A 1 -8.91 -3.58 22.85
N ASN A 2 -8.18 -2.54 23.25
CA ASN A 2 -8.80 -1.28 23.65
C ASN A 2 -9.39 -0.56 22.42
N LYS A 3 -10.55 0.11 22.57
CA LYS A 3 -11.25 0.78 21.45
C LYS A 3 -10.34 1.78 20.74
N SER A 4 -9.59 2.55 21.51
CA SER A 4 -8.62 3.53 21.00
C SER A 4 -7.53 2.89 20.14
N THR A 5 -7.06 1.70 20.49
CA THR A 5 -6.07 0.95 19.70
C THR A 5 -6.65 0.50 18.36
N LEU A 6 -7.90 0.02 18.33
CA LEU A 6 -8.60 -0.38 17.10
C LEU A 6 -8.82 0.80 16.15
N GLN A 7 -9.24 1.95 16.70
CA GLN A 7 -9.44 3.17 15.91
C GLN A 7 -8.13 3.73 15.36
N LEU A 8 -7.05 3.69 16.15
CA LEU A 8 -5.73 4.10 15.71
C LEU A 8 -5.21 3.19 14.59
N LEU A 9 -5.36 1.87 14.74
CA LEU A 9 -4.96 0.90 13.72
C LEU A 9 -5.80 1.03 12.44
N GLY A 10 -7.11 1.28 12.56
CA GLY A 10 -7.99 1.56 11.44
C GLY A 10 -7.57 2.82 10.67
N SER A 11 -7.30 3.91 11.39
CA SER A 11 -6.82 5.18 10.80
C SER A 11 -5.46 5.01 10.13
N PHE A 12 -4.55 4.25 10.77
CA PHE A 12 -3.24 3.93 10.21
C PHE A 12 -3.36 3.14 8.91
N CYS A 13 -4.17 2.07 8.88
CA CYS A 13 -4.41 1.30 7.67
C CYS A 13 -5.04 2.17 6.56
N PHE A 14 -5.93 3.09 6.90
CA PHE A 14 -6.51 4.00 5.91
C PHE A 14 -5.45 4.90 5.26
N VAL A 15 -4.60 5.55 6.07
CA VAL A 15 -3.49 6.37 5.56
C VAL A 15 -2.47 5.51 4.81
N ALA A 16 -2.16 4.31 5.30
CA ALA A 16 -1.26 3.36 4.65
C ALA A 16 -1.76 2.93 3.27
N GLY A 17 -3.08 2.82 3.07
CA GLY A 17 -3.67 2.54 1.75
C GLY A 17 -3.33 3.62 0.72
N PHE A 18 -3.50 4.90 1.07
CA PHE A 18 -3.06 6.02 0.21
C PHE A 18 -1.55 6.08 0.04
N ALA A 19 -0.79 5.84 1.12
CA ALA A 19 0.67 5.79 1.05
C ALA A 19 1.15 4.68 0.11
N SER A 20 0.45 3.55 0.03
CA SER A 20 0.75 2.44 -0.89
C SER A 20 0.59 2.86 -2.36
N ILE A 21 -0.45 3.64 -2.68
CA ILE A 21 -0.68 4.18 -4.02
C ILE A 21 0.45 5.15 -4.39
N ILE A 22 0.75 6.09 -3.50
CA ILE A 22 1.81 7.08 -3.73
C ILE A 22 3.17 6.39 -3.88
N GLY A 23 3.46 5.41 -3.02
CA GLY A 23 4.69 4.61 -3.07
C GLY A 23 4.81 3.83 -4.38
N SER A 24 3.72 3.22 -4.87
CA SER A 24 3.67 2.52 -6.15
C SER A 24 4.07 3.43 -7.32
N ILE A 25 3.51 4.64 -7.36
CA ILE A 25 3.79 5.64 -8.40
C ILE A 25 5.25 6.13 -8.32
N LEU A 26 5.74 6.41 -7.11
CA LEU A 26 7.14 6.82 -6.88
C LEU A 26 8.14 5.76 -7.32
N ILE A 27 7.91 4.49 -6.94
CA ILE A 27 8.75 3.35 -7.33
C ILE A 27 8.80 3.22 -8.85
N TRP A 28 7.63 3.27 -9.50
CA TRP A 28 7.56 3.21 -10.95
C TRP A 28 8.32 4.39 -11.59
N TYR A 29 8.12 5.61 -11.08
CA TYR A 29 8.77 6.80 -11.61
C TYR A 29 10.30 6.77 -11.49
N ILE A 30 10.81 6.35 -10.33
CA ILE A 30 12.25 6.32 -10.05
C ILE A 30 12.94 5.15 -10.76
N MET A 31 12.35 3.95 -10.72
CA MET A 31 13.01 2.72 -11.17
C MET A 31 12.67 2.33 -12.61
N SER A 32 11.51 2.70 -13.13
CA SER A 32 11.08 2.38 -14.50
C SER A 32 11.05 3.61 -15.40
N GLY A 33 10.46 4.71 -14.95
CA GLY A 33 10.22 5.92 -15.74
C GLY A 33 11.49 6.65 -16.19
N ASN A 34 12.53 6.70 -15.33
CA ASN A 34 13.79 7.39 -15.62
C ASN A 34 14.89 6.49 -16.19
N SER A 35 14.62 5.19 -16.38
CA SER A 35 15.60 4.24 -16.90
C SER A 35 15.66 4.36 -18.43
N PRO A 36 16.81 4.76 -19.03
CA PRO A 36 16.92 4.88 -20.47
C PRO A 36 16.65 3.53 -21.14
N LEU A 37 15.79 3.55 -22.15
CA LEU A 37 15.33 2.36 -22.85
C LEU A 37 16.41 1.95 -23.86
N ASP A 38 17.42 1.23 -23.38
CA ASP A 38 18.50 0.70 -24.19
C ASP A 38 18.28 -0.78 -24.51
N TRP A 39 17.71 -1.04 -25.69
CA TRP A 39 17.45 -2.39 -26.19
C TRP A 39 18.72 -3.22 -26.41
N ASN A 40 19.90 -2.59 -26.48
CA ASN A 40 21.18 -3.28 -26.62
C ASN A 40 21.82 -3.63 -25.27
N ASN A 41 21.24 -3.18 -24.15
CA ASN A 41 21.75 -3.46 -22.82
C ASN A 41 20.73 -4.26 -22.00
N ALA A 42 20.93 -5.58 -21.99
CA ALA A 42 20.06 -6.52 -21.28
C ALA A 42 19.93 -6.22 -19.77
N ALA A 43 20.97 -5.65 -19.13
CA ALA A 43 20.90 -5.28 -17.72
C ALA A 43 19.96 -4.09 -17.47
N ALA A 44 19.99 -3.07 -18.34
CA ALA A 44 19.10 -1.91 -18.26
C ALA A 44 17.62 -2.31 -18.44
N CYS A 45 17.34 -3.21 -19.38
CA CYS A 45 16.00 -3.78 -19.58
C CYS A 45 15.49 -4.55 -18.35
N ALA A 46 16.35 -5.35 -17.71
CA ALA A 46 15.98 -6.11 -16.51
C ALA A 46 15.66 -5.21 -15.32
N HIS A 47 16.43 -4.13 -15.12
CA HIS A 47 16.20 -3.14 -14.06
C HIS A 47 14.84 -2.44 -14.19
N ARG A 48 14.47 -2.04 -15.41
CA ARG A 48 13.17 -1.43 -15.70
C ARG A 48 12.02 -2.40 -15.41
N ALA A 49 12.10 -3.63 -15.92
CA ALA A 49 11.08 -4.66 -15.69
C ALA A 49 10.90 -4.99 -14.21
N TYR A 50 11.98 -4.94 -13.41
CA TYR A 50 11.91 -5.12 -11.97
C TYR A 50 11.16 -3.97 -11.28
N GLY A 51 11.45 -2.72 -11.66
CA GLY A 51 10.77 -1.53 -11.14
C GLY A 51 9.27 -1.52 -11.43
N GLU A 52 8.86 -1.94 -12.64
CA GLU A 52 7.44 -2.05 -13.02
C GLU A 52 6.70 -3.09 -12.16
N ARG A 53 7.31 -4.26 -11.95
CA ARG A 53 6.73 -5.34 -11.14
C ARG A 53 6.65 -4.96 -9.66
N PHE A 54 7.70 -4.32 -9.13
CA PHE A 54 7.73 -3.90 -7.73
C PHE A 54 6.71 -2.78 -7.45
N GLY A 55 6.58 -1.82 -8.36
CA GLY A 55 5.55 -0.78 -8.29
C GLY A 55 4.14 -1.36 -8.24
N ILE A 56 3.82 -2.34 -9.11
CA ILE A 56 2.52 -3.03 -9.10
C ILE A 56 2.28 -3.78 -7.78
N PHE A 57 3.29 -4.48 -7.26
CA PHE A 57 3.17 -5.24 -6.02
C PHE A 57 2.85 -4.35 -4.82
N VAL A 58 3.51 -3.18 -4.74
CA VAL A 58 3.26 -2.17 -3.70
C VAL A 58 1.90 -1.48 -3.90
N GLY A 59 1.47 -1.26 -5.13
CA GLY A 59 0.13 -0.74 -5.42
C GLY A 59 -0.99 -1.69 -4.97
N LEU A 60 -0.77 -3.00 -5.11
CA LEU A 60 -1.73 -4.04 -4.74
C LEU A 60 -2.02 -4.10 -3.23
N TRP A 61 -1.14 -3.55 -2.39
CA TRP A 61 -1.36 -3.49 -0.93
C TRP A 61 -2.43 -2.46 -0.52
N ALA A 62 -2.74 -1.46 -1.37
CA ALA A 62 -3.76 -0.45 -1.09
C ALA A 62 -5.15 -1.04 -0.75
N PRO A 63 -5.74 -1.92 -1.58
CA PRO A 63 -7.04 -2.54 -1.26
C PRO A 63 -7.00 -3.36 0.02
N THR A 64 -5.91 -4.07 0.32
CA THR A 64 -5.77 -4.83 1.57
C THR A 64 -5.83 -3.89 2.78
N PHE A 65 -5.11 -2.77 2.73
CA PHE A 65 -5.12 -1.78 3.79
C PHE A 65 -6.49 -1.11 3.99
N PHE A 66 -7.20 -0.78 2.91
CA PHE A 66 -8.55 -0.21 3.03
C PHE A 66 -9.57 -1.20 3.58
N ILE A 67 -9.46 -2.49 3.22
CA ILE A 67 -10.32 -3.53 3.78
C ILE A 67 -10.02 -3.70 5.27
N LEU A 68 -8.74 -3.71 5.67
CA LEU A 68 -8.33 -3.79 7.07
C LEU A 68 -8.80 -2.58 7.87
N SER A 69 -8.69 -1.36 7.33
CA SER A 69 -9.17 -0.16 8.01
C SER A 69 -10.66 -0.25 8.29
N HIS A 70 -11.46 -0.65 7.30
CA HIS A 70 -12.90 -0.82 7.46
C HIS A 70 -13.22 -1.86 8.55
N ARG A 71 -12.53 -3.01 8.53
CA ARG A 71 -12.73 -4.06 9.55
C ARG A 71 -12.35 -3.60 10.94
N PHE A 72 -11.24 -2.88 11.12
CA PHE A 72 -10.82 -2.39 12.44
C PHE A 72 -11.80 -1.37 13.00
N PHE A 73 -12.35 -0.48 12.18
CA PHE A 73 -13.42 0.42 12.60
C PHE A 73 -14.68 -0.33 13.00
N ALA A 74 -15.12 -1.31 12.20
CA ALA A 74 -16.28 -2.14 12.53
C ALA A 74 -16.11 -2.93 13.84
N HIS A 75 -14.90 -3.43 14.12
CA HIS A 75 -14.58 -4.11 15.38
C HIS A 75 -14.51 -3.13 16.56
N ALA A 76 -14.05 -1.89 16.35
CA ALA A 76 -14.05 -0.85 17.38
C ALA A 76 -15.47 -0.50 17.82
N ASP A 77 -16.40 -0.48 16.88
CA ASP A 77 -17.80 -0.13 17.11
C ASP A 77 -18.54 -1.22 17.93
N LYS A 78 -18.42 -2.48 17.49
CA LYS A 78 -18.94 -3.66 18.23
C LYS A 78 -18.37 -3.80 19.64
N ALA A 79 -17.11 -3.41 19.84
CA ALA A 79 -16.48 -3.42 21.15
C ALA A 79 -17.05 -2.34 22.10
N SER A 80 -17.73 -1.30 21.58
CA SER A 80 -18.50 -0.36 22.40
C SER A 80 -19.87 -0.92 22.78
N GLU A 81 -20.55 -1.60 21.87
CA GLU A 81 -21.89 -2.16 22.12
C GLU A 81 -21.86 -3.25 23.19
N ASN A 82 -20.86 -4.12 23.17
CA ASN A 82 -20.73 -5.25 24.10
C ASN A 82 -20.27 -4.85 25.52
N LYS A 83 -20.12 -3.55 25.80
CA LYS A 83 -19.79 -2.99 27.12
C LYS A 83 -21.00 -2.36 27.82
N LEU A 84 -22.15 -2.28 27.15
CA LEU A 84 -23.46 -1.90 27.70
C LEU A 84 -24.21 -3.16 28.15
#